data_AF-A0A1K2IK23-F1
#
_entry.id   AF-A0A1K2IK23-F1
#
_cell.length_a   1.000
_cell.length_b   1.000
_cell.length_c   1.000
_cell.angle_alpha   90.00
_cell.angle_beta   90.00
_cell.angle_gamma   90.00
#
_symmetry.space_group_name_H-M   'P 1'
#
loop_
_entity.id
_entity.type
_entity.pdbx_description
1 polymer ?
#
loop_
_entity_poly.entity_id
_entity_poly.type
_entity_poly.pdbx_seq_one_letter_code
_entity_poly.pdbx_strand_id
1 'polypeptide(L)'
;MNKILKFSTVIILFIFAACSSDSPTDENNGDVLVESIVINGGNIEDGNSVQLSVNVLPSNALNKTVTWSVSDTSIATITTSGLLTAVSNGLVKVKADAKDGSGVSSQKDILISGVEGPIVLVESITITGNDITDGNPQQLAVEVLPTNASNKQVTWSVVETSIADINSDGLLTPKTNGTVTVKATALDASTIVGELQVNISGVSTIPGVSTSQELLTALANASAGDIIYVIEGTYTFGSTINISKNGSSGSLISLLPHPDNTTRPKFDFSSMSENSSNRGASLSGDYWDIKGIDFFGAGDNGMIISGNNNLIEFCTFSENSDTGLQIANGGSNNTILNCDSFYNADSSLENADGFACKLDAGTGNKFVGCRAWQNLDDGWDGYLRGSDNITTTYENCWAIRNGYLKDGSVGVGDGNGFKTGGSDDKQLKHNAIYKNCIAAGNVYDGFDHNSNRGDVELNNCGSYSNGRNINFSSSNIANSLTIKNTVSLSSGNNNGLSATTTDITNNSWQNGIMADASDFVSLDMNLLTSSRNADGSLPNIDFMKLVSGSDLIDSGVDVGMSFNGAAPDIGPFED
;
A
#
# COMPACT_ATOMS: atom_id res chain seq x y z
N MET A 1 -61.56 -41.85 12.76
CA MET A 1 -62.66 -41.25 13.55
C MET A 1 -63.64 -40.57 12.60
N ASN A 2 -64.91 -40.52 12.99
CA ASN A 2 -65.87 -39.38 12.90
C ASN A 2 -65.65 -38.26 11.86
N LYS A 3 -66.69 -37.75 11.17
CA LYS A 3 -68.15 -38.04 11.13
C LYS A 3 -68.70 -37.47 9.78
N ILE A 4 -69.67 -38.09 9.09
CA ILE A 4 -71.15 -37.89 9.21
C ILE A 4 -71.56 -36.41 9.00
N LEU A 5 -72.60 -36.01 8.23
CA LEU A 5 -73.62 -36.67 7.36
C LEU A 5 -74.50 -35.50 6.78
N LYS A 6 -75.21 -35.57 5.63
CA LYS A 6 -76.66 -35.92 5.52
C LYS A 6 -77.29 -35.47 4.17
N PHE A 7 -78.21 -36.29 3.63
CA PHE A 7 -79.58 -36.03 3.06
C PHE A 7 -79.85 -34.78 2.17
N SER A 8 -80.84 -34.72 1.25
CA SER A 8 -81.98 -35.59 0.84
C SER A 8 -82.16 -35.46 -0.69
N THR A 9 -82.58 -36.44 -1.50
CA THR A 9 -83.83 -37.24 -1.50
C THR A 9 -85.10 -36.47 -1.94
N VAL A 10 -85.51 -36.69 -3.20
CA VAL A 10 -86.92 -36.67 -3.68
C VAL A 10 -87.09 -37.81 -4.70
N ILE A 11 -88.23 -38.52 -4.68
CA ILE A 11 -88.50 -39.73 -5.50
C ILE A 11 -89.96 -39.72 -6.00
N ILE A 12 -90.18 -39.88 -7.32
CA ILE A 12 -91.43 -40.30 -8.02
C ILE A 12 -90.97 -41.01 -9.32
N LEU A 13 -91.35 -42.23 -9.77
CA LEU A 13 -92.23 -43.34 -9.34
C LEU A 13 -93.55 -43.53 -10.14
N PHE A 14 -93.75 -44.74 -10.69
CA PHE A 14 -94.84 -45.21 -11.59
C PHE A 14 -94.82 -44.57 -13.02
N ILE A 15 -95.29 -45.19 -14.11
CA ILE A 15 -96.26 -46.31 -14.33
C ILE A 15 -95.70 -47.43 -15.28
N PHE A 16 -96.39 -48.57 -15.28
CA PHE A 16 -96.28 -49.80 -16.09
C PHE A 16 -95.95 -49.71 -17.60
N ALA A 17 -95.04 -50.59 -18.03
CA ALA A 17 -95.16 -51.71 -19.01
C ALA A 17 -96.01 -51.66 -20.30
N ALA A 18 -95.56 -52.52 -21.25
CA ALA A 18 -96.26 -53.22 -22.35
C ALA A 18 -95.95 -52.79 -23.81
N CYS A 19 -96.05 -53.76 -24.73
CA CYS A 19 -95.50 -53.73 -26.09
C CYS A 19 -96.57 -53.59 -27.19
N SER A 20 -96.24 -52.86 -28.26
CA SER A 20 -96.69 -53.00 -29.68
C SER A 20 -96.25 -51.74 -30.43
N SER A 21 -95.84 -51.69 -31.70
CA SER A 21 -95.44 -52.60 -32.78
C SER A 21 -95.20 -51.68 -34.01
N ASP A 22 -94.71 -52.20 -35.13
CA ASP A 22 -94.86 -51.60 -36.48
C ASP A 22 -94.17 -50.25 -36.85
N SER A 23 -92.87 -50.34 -37.14
CA SER A 23 -92.28 -49.95 -38.46
C SER A 23 -92.25 -48.45 -38.92
N PRO A 24 -91.50 -48.08 -39.99
CA PRO A 24 -90.03 -48.15 -40.06
C PRO A 24 -89.35 -46.91 -40.73
N THR A 25 -88.26 -46.36 -40.17
CA THR A 25 -87.38 -45.40 -40.89
C THR A 25 -85.91 -45.45 -40.45
N ASP A 26 -85.03 -45.69 -41.42
CA ASP A 26 -83.85 -44.87 -41.78
C ASP A 26 -82.96 -44.24 -40.68
N GLU A 27 -81.69 -44.63 -40.63
CA GLU A 27 -80.61 -43.84 -39.99
C GLU A 27 -79.47 -43.54 -40.97
N ASN A 28 -79.24 -42.25 -41.21
CA ASN A 28 -78.04 -41.76 -41.90
C ASN A 28 -76.83 -41.89 -40.97
N ASN A 29 -75.82 -42.67 -41.37
CA ASN A 29 -74.49 -42.60 -40.74
C ASN A 29 -73.76 -41.33 -41.23
N GLY A 30 -74.14 -40.18 -40.68
CA GLY A 30 -73.46 -38.91 -40.92
C GLY A 30 -72.09 -38.85 -40.26
N ASP A 31 -71.13 -38.17 -40.89
CA ASP A 31 -69.78 -38.02 -40.37
C ASP A 31 -69.77 -37.30 -39.02
N VAL A 32 -68.97 -37.81 -38.06
CA VAL A 32 -68.76 -37.12 -36.79
C VAL A 32 -67.86 -35.92 -37.03
N LEU A 33 -68.47 -34.73 -36.91
CA LEU A 33 -67.82 -33.44 -37.06
C LEU A 33 -67.18 -32.97 -35.76
N VAL A 34 -66.31 -31.96 -35.87
CA VAL A 34 -65.67 -31.25 -34.76
C VAL A 34 -66.68 -30.35 -34.04
N GLU A 35 -66.67 -30.41 -32.71
CA GLU A 35 -67.48 -29.56 -31.83
C GLU A 35 -66.62 -28.45 -31.16
N SER A 36 -65.35 -28.73 -30.88
CA SER A 36 -64.44 -27.73 -30.29
C SER A 36 -62.96 -27.96 -30.59
N ILE A 37 -62.19 -26.87 -30.58
CA ILE A 37 -60.74 -26.82 -30.79
C ILE A 37 -60.09 -26.06 -29.62
N VAL A 38 -59.01 -26.60 -29.05
CA VAL A 38 -58.18 -25.94 -28.03
C VAL A 38 -56.75 -25.77 -28.55
N ILE A 39 -56.24 -24.53 -28.56
CA ILE A 39 -54.89 -24.20 -29.04
C ILE A 39 -53.86 -24.30 -27.89
N ASN A 40 -52.94 -25.25 -28.03
CA ASN A 40 -51.85 -25.52 -27.10
C ASN A 40 -50.52 -24.90 -27.61
N GLY A 41 -49.64 -24.53 -26.67
CA GLY A 41 -48.45 -23.69 -26.91
C GLY A 41 -48.52 -22.39 -26.11
N GLY A 42 -47.45 -21.59 -26.12
CA GLY A 42 -47.29 -20.38 -25.29
C GLY A 42 -46.74 -19.18 -26.06
N ASN A 43 -46.26 -18.18 -25.31
CA ASN A 43 -45.57 -16.99 -25.83
C ASN A 43 -44.26 -17.35 -26.54
N ILE A 44 -43.74 -16.41 -27.34
CA ILE A 44 -42.34 -16.39 -27.78
C ILE A 44 -41.65 -15.33 -26.93
N GLU A 45 -40.63 -15.71 -26.16
CA GLU A 45 -39.97 -14.79 -25.21
C GLU A 45 -38.53 -14.45 -25.62
N ASP A 46 -38.00 -15.19 -26.60
CA ASP A 46 -36.62 -15.20 -27.09
C ASP A 46 -36.48 -14.73 -28.55
N GLY A 47 -37.54 -14.15 -29.13
CA GLY A 47 -37.58 -13.70 -30.52
C GLY A 47 -37.59 -14.79 -31.59
N ASN A 48 -37.65 -16.08 -31.24
CA ASN A 48 -37.53 -17.19 -32.19
C ASN A 48 -38.90 -17.70 -32.70
N SER A 49 -39.28 -18.93 -32.33
CA SER A 49 -40.47 -19.61 -32.84
C SER A 49 -41.02 -20.65 -31.86
N VAL A 50 -42.33 -20.87 -31.88
CA VAL A 50 -43.04 -21.84 -31.03
C VAL A 50 -43.94 -22.73 -31.88
N GLN A 51 -43.82 -24.05 -31.69
CA GLN A 51 -44.70 -25.02 -32.34
C GLN A 51 -46.03 -25.12 -31.58
N LEU A 52 -47.09 -24.61 -32.18
CA LEU A 52 -48.45 -24.70 -31.65
C LEU A 52 -49.10 -26.02 -32.07
N SER A 53 -50.10 -26.46 -31.31
CA SER A 53 -50.88 -27.66 -31.64
C SER A 53 -52.35 -27.49 -31.25
N VAL A 54 -53.23 -28.33 -31.80
CA VAL A 54 -54.65 -28.36 -31.46
C VAL A 54 -55.01 -29.66 -30.75
N ASN A 55 -55.81 -29.56 -29.69
CA ASN A 55 -56.68 -30.67 -29.27
C ASN A 55 -58.05 -30.46 -29.91
N VAL A 56 -58.63 -31.53 -30.46
CA VAL A 56 -59.85 -31.49 -31.28
C VAL A 56 -60.86 -32.48 -30.69
N LEU A 57 -62.06 -31.99 -30.38
CA LEU A 57 -63.13 -32.76 -29.77
C LEU A 57 -64.41 -32.71 -30.65
N PRO A 58 -65.23 -33.77 -30.67
CA PRO A 58 -65.08 -35.02 -29.93
C PRO A 58 -63.94 -35.89 -30.49
N SER A 59 -63.38 -36.77 -29.66
CA SER A 59 -62.15 -37.51 -30.01
C SER A 59 -62.33 -38.56 -31.11
N ASN A 60 -63.55 -38.82 -31.55
CA ASN A 60 -63.93 -39.64 -32.70
C ASN A 60 -64.27 -38.84 -33.97
N ALA A 61 -64.10 -37.51 -33.99
CA ALA A 61 -64.30 -36.70 -35.20
C ALA A 61 -63.40 -37.19 -36.35
N LEU A 62 -63.97 -37.34 -37.55
CA LEU A 62 -63.33 -38.07 -38.65
C LEU A 62 -62.14 -37.30 -39.26
N ASN A 63 -62.29 -35.99 -39.43
CA ASN A 63 -61.24 -35.09 -39.91
C ASN A 63 -60.86 -34.10 -38.81
N LYS A 64 -59.69 -34.31 -38.19
CA LYS A 64 -59.14 -33.46 -37.11
C LYS A 64 -58.14 -32.41 -37.61
N THR A 65 -58.03 -32.22 -38.92
CA THR A 65 -57.07 -31.26 -39.48
C THR A 65 -57.62 -29.84 -39.43
N VAL A 66 -56.73 -28.87 -39.22
CA VAL A 66 -57.08 -27.44 -39.12
C VAL A 66 -56.35 -26.60 -40.18
N THR A 67 -56.88 -25.41 -40.44
CA THR A 67 -56.17 -24.30 -41.12
C THR A 67 -55.68 -23.34 -40.04
N TRP A 68 -54.39 -23.00 -40.06
CA TRP A 68 -53.80 -21.99 -39.18
C TRP A 68 -53.80 -20.62 -39.85
N SER A 69 -53.98 -19.56 -39.05
CA SER A 69 -53.79 -18.17 -39.47
C SER A 69 -53.40 -17.28 -38.28
N VAL A 70 -52.86 -16.09 -38.59
CA VAL A 70 -52.48 -15.03 -37.63
C VAL A 70 -53.22 -13.74 -37.96
N SER A 71 -53.48 -12.90 -36.95
CA SER A 71 -54.13 -11.59 -37.14
C SER A 71 -53.26 -10.54 -37.83
N ASP A 72 -51.94 -10.64 -37.67
CA ASP A 72 -50.97 -9.68 -38.22
C ASP A 72 -49.67 -10.38 -38.60
N THR A 73 -49.32 -10.36 -39.89
CA THR A 73 -48.11 -10.98 -40.42
C THR A 73 -46.83 -10.17 -40.22
N SER A 74 -46.93 -8.93 -39.71
CA SER A 74 -45.78 -8.11 -39.30
C SER A 74 -45.30 -8.41 -37.88
N ILE A 75 -46.13 -9.07 -37.07
CA ILE A 75 -45.79 -9.52 -35.71
C ILE A 75 -45.31 -10.98 -35.73
N ALA A 76 -45.99 -11.86 -36.47
CA ALA A 76 -45.59 -13.27 -36.60
C ALA A 76 -46.07 -13.89 -37.92
N THR A 77 -45.46 -15.02 -38.33
CA THR A 77 -45.98 -15.89 -39.39
C THR A 77 -46.27 -17.29 -38.84
N ILE A 78 -47.23 -18.01 -39.41
CA ILE A 78 -47.56 -19.38 -38.99
C ILE A 78 -47.59 -20.35 -40.17
N THR A 79 -46.96 -21.52 -40.01
CA THR A 79 -46.96 -22.57 -41.04
C THR A 79 -48.26 -23.38 -41.05
N THR A 80 -48.47 -24.16 -42.11
CA THR A 80 -49.56 -25.15 -42.18
C THR A 80 -49.45 -26.26 -41.13
N SER A 81 -48.27 -26.47 -40.52
CA SER A 81 -48.07 -27.37 -39.38
C SER A 81 -48.27 -26.71 -38.01
N GLY A 82 -48.50 -25.39 -37.95
CA GLY A 82 -48.69 -24.65 -36.69
C GLY A 82 -47.41 -24.11 -36.04
N LEU A 83 -46.27 -24.12 -36.74
CA LEU A 83 -45.06 -23.44 -36.26
C LEU A 83 -45.27 -21.92 -36.41
N LEU A 84 -45.33 -21.20 -35.30
CA LEU A 84 -45.43 -19.75 -35.24
C LEU A 84 -44.02 -19.17 -35.09
N THR A 85 -43.58 -18.36 -36.04
CA THR A 85 -42.27 -17.68 -36.04
C THR A 85 -42.46 -16.19 -35.86
N ALA A 86 -41.71 -15.58 -34.95
CA ALA A 86 -41.75 -14.14 -34.70
C ALA A 86 -41.23 -13.32 -35.89
N VAL A 87 -41.71 -12.08 -35.99
CA VAL A 87 -41.26 -11.07 -36.95
C VAL A 87 -40.99 -9.73 -36.25
N SER A 88 -41.79 -9.38 -35.24
CA SER A 88 -41.52 -8.25 -34.34
C SER A 88 -42.15 -8.47 -32.95
N ASN A 89 -41.71 -7.69 -31.96
CA ASN A 89 -42.26 -7.74 -30.60
C ASN A 89 -43.69 -7.16 -30.58
N GLY A 90 -44.66 -7.91 -30.06
CA GLY A 90 -46.07 -7.52 -30.07
C GLY A 90 -47.02 -8.63 -29.63
N LEU A 91 -48.32 -8.35 -29.64
CA LEU A 91 -49.37 -9.33 -29.35
C LEU A 91 -50.04 -9.77 -30.66
N VAL A 92 -49.98 -11.05 -31.00
CA VAL A 92 -50.59 -11.62 -32.20
C VAL A 92 -51.67 -12.64 -31.83
N LYS A 93 -52.81 -12.59 -32.52
CA LYS A 93 -53.89 -13.57 -32.35
C LYS A 93 -53.72 -14.69 -33.37
N VAL A 94 -53.49 -15.90 -32.88
CA VAL A 94 -53.48 -17.12 -33.69
C VAL A 94 -54.89 -17.70 -33.75
N LYS A 95 -55.30 -18.17 -34.93
CA LYS A 95 -56.59 -18.82 -35.18
C LYS A 95 -56.39 -20.20 -35.82
N ALA A 96 -57.21 -21.16 -35.39
CA ALA A 96 -57.31 -22.50 -35.98
C ALA A 96 -58.76 -22.77 -36.41
N ASP A 97 -58.97 -23.09 -37.69
CA ASP A 97 -60.28 -23.42 -38.30
C ASP A 97 -60.36 -24.91 -38.66
N ALA A 98 -61.46 -25.59 -38.33
CA ALA A 98 -61.68 -26.99 -38.71
C ALA A 98 -61.85 -27.17 -40.24
N LYS A 99 -61.32 -28.27 -40.79
CA LYS A 99 -61.39 -28.61 -42.23
C LYS A 99 -62.44 -29.66 -42.59
N ASP A 100 -63.29 -30.04 -41.64
CA ASP A 100 -64.31 -31.09 -41.77
C ASP A 100 -65.66 -30.59 -42.29
N GLY A 101 -65.90 -29.27 -42.23
CA GLY A 101 -67.18 -28.64 -42.59
C GLY A 101 -68.03 -28.22 -41.38
N SER A 102 -67.59 -28.48 -40.15
CA SER A 102 -68.27 -28.04 -38.91
C SER A 102 -68.43 -26.52 -38.78
N GLY A 103 -67.53 -25.74 -39.38
CA GLY A 103 -67.41 -24.30 -39.16
C GLY A 103 -66.80 -23.92 -37.80
N VAL A 104 -66.36 -24.90 -37.00
CA VAL A 104 -65.74 -24.64 -35.69
C VAL A 104 -64.36 -24.02 -35.86
N SER A 105 -64.09 -22.98 -35.06
CA SER A 105 -62.78 -22.35 -34.98
C SER A 105 -62.43 -21.96 -33.54
N SER A 106 -61.15 -21.77 -33.28
CA SER A 106 -60.60 -21.35 -31.99
C SER A 106 -59.54 -20.29 -32.17
N GLN A 107 -59.35 -19.45 -31.15
CA GLN A 107 -58.43 -18.32 -31.18
C GLN A 107 -57.63 -18.25 -29.88
N LYS A 108 -56.37 -17.82 -29.97
CA LYS A 108 -55.48 -17.62 -28.83
C LYS A 108 -54.57 -16.42 -29.08
N ASP A 109 -54.52 -15.51 -28.13
CA ASP A 109 -53.55 -14.41 -28.12
C ASP A 109 -52.19 -14.93 -27.62
N ILE A 110 -51.13 -14.58 -28.35
CA ILE A 110 -49.74 -14.96 -28.11
C ILE A 110 -48.92 -13.67 -28.01
N LEU A 111 -48.20 -13.48 -26.89
CA LEU A 111 -47.24 -12.39 -26.77
C LEU A 111 -45.89 -12.81 -27.37
N ILE A 112 -45.24 -11.87 -28.05
CA ILE A 112 -43.91 -12.01 -28.62
C ILE A 112 -43.01 -10.92 -28.02
N SER A 113 -41.93 -11.36 -27.40
CA SER A 113 -40.79 -10.54 -26.95
C SER A 113 -39.48 -11.20 -27.38
N GLY A 114 -38.36 -10.49 -27.19
CA GLY A 114 -37.01 -11.00 -27.49
C GLY A 114 -36.57 -10.87 -28.96
N VAL A 115 -37.40 -10.34 -29.86
CA VAL A 115 -36.96 -10.00 -31.22
C VAL A 115 -36.01 -8.80 -31.13
N GLU A 116 -34.72 -9.02 -31.38
CA GLU A 116 -33.73 -7.96 -31.47
C GLU A 116 -33.93 -7.12 -32.75
N GLY A 117 -33.67 -5.82 -32.66
CA GLY A 117 -33.68 -4.93 -33.82
C GLY A 117 -32.42 -5.10 -34.69
N PRO A 118 -32.39 -4.50 -35.89
CA PRO A 118 -31.16 -4.43 -36.66
C PRO A 118 -30.07 -3.71 -35.87
N ILE A 119 -28.88 -4.30 -35.79
CA ILE A 119 -27.71 -3.67 -35.15
C ILE A 119 -27.37 -2.39 -35.93
N VAL A 120 -27.47 -1.25 -35.26
CA VAL A 120 -27.01 0.04 -35.77
C VAL A 120 -25.63 0.27 -35.20
N LEU A 121 -24.62 0.22 -36.06
CA LEU A 121 -23.23 0.48 -35.67
C LEU A 121 -22.98 1.99 -35.53
N VAL A 122 -21.91 2.35 -34.82
CA VAL A 122 -21.39 3.72 -34.78
C VAL A 122 -20.85 4.10 -36.16
N GLU A 123 -21.16 5.33 -36.61
CA GLU A 123 -20.70 5.92 -37.86
C GLU A 123 -19.71 7.07 -37.63
N SER A 124 -19.83 7.81 -36.52
CA SER A 124 -18.84 8.82 -36.10
C SER A 124 -18.79 9.03 -34.59
N ILE A 125 -17.63 9.51 -34.12
CA ILE A 125 -17.40 9.95 -32.74
C ILE A 125 -16.79 11.35 -32.79
N THR A 126 -17.36 12.28 -32.02
CA THR A 126 -16.84 13.65 -31.85
C THR A 126 -16.42 13.82 -30.39
N ILE A 127 -15.15 14.17 -30.14
CA ILE A 127 -14.66 14.56 -28.81
C ILE A 127 -14.72 16.09 -28.72
N THR A 128 -15.20 16.64 -27.60
CA THR A 128 -15.25 18.08 -27.33
C THR A 128 -14.48 18.41 -26.06
N GLY A 129 -13.61 19.41 -26.15
CA GLY A 129 -12.79 19.99 -25.08
C GLY A 129 -12.09 21.25 -25.56
N ASN A 130 -11.37 21.93 -24.67
CA ASN A 130 -10.57 23.12 -24.95
C ASN A 130 -9.08 22.85 -24.72
N ASP A 131 -8.22 23.78 -25.13
CA ASP A 131 -6.83 23.83 -24.65
C ASP A 131 -6.79 24.11 -23.14
N ILE A 132 -5.84 23.48 -22.44
CA ILE A 132 -5.59 23.66 -21.00
C ILE A 132 -4.51 24.74 -20.84
N THR A 133 -4.76 25.73 -19.98
CA THR A 133 -3.89 26.91 -19.82
C THR A 133 -3.48 27.23 -18.38
N ASP A 134 -3.96 26.43 -17.43
CA ASP A 134 -3.75 26.54 -15.99
C ASP A 134 -3.16 25.25 -15.38
N GLY A 135 -2.82 24.27 -16.21
CA GLY A 135 -2.31 22.95 -15.82
C GLY A 135 -3.33 22.02 -15.15
N ASN A 136 -4.61 22.40 -15.02
CA ASN A 136 -5.59 21.60 -14.28
C ASN A 136 -6.23 20.47 -15.14
N PRO A 137 -6.74 19.39 -14.52
CA PRO A 137 -7.48 18.34 -15.22
C PRO A 137 -8.77 18.87 -15.87
N GLN A 138 -9.07 18.39 -17.08
CA GLN A 138 -10.26 18.76 -17.85
C GLN A 138 -11.12 17.53 -18.16
N GLN A 139 -12.39 17.56 -17.79
CA GLN A 139 -13.37 16.58 -18.25
C GLN A 139 -13.72 16.82 -19.71
N LEU A 140 -13.46 15.84 -20.57
CA LEU A 140 -13.85 15.88 -21.98
C LEU A 140 -15.27 15.34 -22.16
N ALA A 141 -15.95 15.81 -23.21
CA ALA A 141 -17.25 15.29 -23.64
C ALA A 141 -17.10 14.47 -24.93
N VAL A 142 -18.00 13.50 -25.13
CA VAL A 142 -18.05 12.68 -26.35
C VAL A 142 -19.48 12.59 -26.88
N GLU A 143 -19.63 12.81 -28.18
CA GLU A 143 -20.85 12.53 -28.94
C GLU A 143 -20.61 11.32 -29.84
N VAL A 144 -21.58 10.40 -29.88
CA VAL A 144 -21.52 9.16 -30.68
C VAL A 144 -22.75 9.12 -31.59
N LEU A 145 -22.51 9.05 -32.89
CA LEU A 145 -23.55 9.05 -33.93
C LEU A 145 -23.52 7.75 -34.74
N PRO A 146 -24.67 7.29 -35.27
CA PRO A 146 -25.98 7.91 -35.18
C PRO A 146 -26.61 7.77 -33.77
N THR A 147 -27.56 8.66 -33.43
CA THR A 147 -28.13 8.71 -32.08
C THR A 147 -28.98 7.49 -31.69
N ASN A 148 -29.19 6.53 -32.61
CA ASN A 148 -29.81 5.23 -32.40
C ASN A 148 -28.82 4.05 -32.48
N ALA A 149 -27.50 4.28 -32.49
CA ALA A 149 -26.49 3.22 -32.43
C ALA A 149 -26.72 2.28 -31.22
N SER A 150 -26.62 0.97 -31.46
CA SER A 150 -27.01 -0.10 -30.53
C SER A 150 -26.05 -0.24 -29.34
N ASN A 151 -24.78 0.12 -29.53
CA ASN A 151 -23.83 0.41 -28.45
C ASN A 151 -23.20 1.78 -28.72
N LYS A 152 -23.03 2.56 -27.65
CA LYS A 152 -22.43 3.92 -27.67
C LYS A 152 -21.28 4.08 -26.67
N GLN A 153 -20.88 3.00 -26.01
CA GLN A 153 -19.75 3.04 -25.10
C GLN A 153 -18.45 3.20 -25.89
N VAL A 154 -17.51 3.96 -25.31
CA VAL A 154 -16.20 4.21 -25.89
C VAL A 154 -15.10 3.89 -24.89
N THR A 155 -13.91 3.53 -25.39
CA THR A 155 -12.67 3.51 -24.60
C THR A 155 -11.82 4.73 -24.92
N TRP A 156 -11.37 5.41 -23.86
CA TRP A 156 -10.47 6.55 -23.96
C TRP A 156 -9.00 6.12 -24.00
N SER A 157 -8.17 6.88 -24.70
CA SER A 157 -6.70 6.80 -24.62
C SER A 157 -6.06 8.12 -25.03
N VAL A 158 -4.78 8.29 -24.71
CA VAL A 158 -3.92 9.38 -25.19
C VAL A 158 -2.72 8.78 -25.95
N VAL A 159 -2.20 9.50 -26.95
CA VAL A 159 -1.01 9.07 -27.68
C VAL A 159 0.26 9.46 -26.91
N GLU A 160 0.36 10.71 -26.47
CA GLU A 160 1.53 11.27 -25.78
C GLU A 160 1.39 11.12 -24.26
N THR A 161 1.55 9.91 -23.75
CA THR A 161 1.41 9.54 -22.32
C THR A 161 2.38 10.24 -21.36
N SER A 162 3.38 10.95 -21.87
CA SER A 162 4.28 11.83 -21.10
C SER A 162 3.74 13.26 -20.93
N ILE A 163 2.70 13.64 -21.69
CA ILE A 163 2.10 14.98 -21.69
C ILE A 163 0.81 14.99 -20.85
N ALA A 164 0.03 13.90 -20.87
CA ALA A 164 -1.16 13.71 -20.04
C ALA A 164 -1.47 12.22 -19.80
N ASP A 165 -2.40 11.94 -18.88
CA ASP A 165 -3.18 10.69 -18.81
C ASP A 165 -4.67 10.97 -19.04
N ILE A 166 -5.47 9.93 -19.32
CA ILE A 166 -6.94 10.02 -19.35
C ILE A 166 -7.58 8.82 -18.66
N ASN A 167 -8.63 9.05 -17.87
CA ASN A 167 -9.36 7.99 -17.17
C ASN A 167 -10.50 7.37 -18.02
N SER A 168 -11.20 6.36 -17.49
CA SER A 168 -12.34 5.70 -18.13
C SER A 168 -13.52 6.61 -18.48
N ASP A 169 -13.62 7.76 -17.80
CA ASP A 169 -14.76 8.67 -17.87
C ASP A 169 -14.48 9.87 -18.79
N GLY A 170 -13.25 10.00 -19.30
CA GLY A 170 -12.81 11.10 -20.17
C GLY A 170 -12.17 12.29 -19.45
N LEU A 171 -11.79 12.14 -18.17
CA LEU A 171 -11.02 13.15 -17.44
C LEU A 171 -9.55 13.11 -17.89
N LEU A 172 -9.14 14.14 -18.64
CA LEU A 172 -7.77 14.35 -19.12
C LEU A 172 -6.96 15.09 -18.04
N THR A 173 -5.87 14.48 -17.57
CA THR A 173 -4.99 14.99 -16.50
C THR A 173 -3.63 15.37 -17.07
N PRO A 174 -3.25 16.66 -17.09
CA PRO A 174 -1.92 17.11 -17.50
C PRO A 174 -0.76 16.51 -16.70
N LYS A 175 0.39 16.36 -17.36
CA LYS A 175 1.70 16.04 -16.75
C LYS A 175 2.76 17.06 -17.09
N THR A 176 2.81 17.49 -18.36
CA THR A 176 3.78 18.48 -18.86
C THR A 176 3.13 19.41 -19.89
N ASN A 177 3.77 20.55 -20.16
CA ASN A 177 3.32 21.47 -21.21
C ASN A 177 3.67 20.88 -22.60
N GLY A 178 2.73 20.88 -23.53
CA GLY A 178 2.86 20.25 -24.86
C GLY A 178 1.53 20.09 -25.57
N THR A 179 1.48 19.32 -26.66
CA THR A 179 0.21 18.99 -27.36
C THR A 179 -0.02 17.48 -27.24
N VAL A 180 -1.22 17.07 -26.79
CA VAL A 180 -1.62 15.66 -26.67
C VAL A 180 -2.80 15.35 -27.58
N THR A 181 -2.77 14.19 -28.22
CA THR A 181 -3.84 13.63 -29.04
C THR A 181 -4.65 12.64 -28.20
N VAL A 182 -5.88 13.01 -27.86
CA VAL A 182 -6.85 12.17 -27.17
C VAL A 182 -7.67 11.37 -28.19
N LYS A 183 -7.97 10.11 -27.88
CA LYS A 183 -8.81 9.23 -28.71
C LYS A 183 -9.97 8.63 -27.90
N ALA A 184 -11.10 8.45 -28.57
CA ALA A 184 -12.27 7.72 -28.08
C ALA A 184 -12.67 6.68 -29.13
N THR A 185 -12.59 5.40 -28.79
CA THR A 185 -12.81 4.27 -29.72
C THR A 185 -14.12 3.58 -29.41
N ALA A 186 -14.97 3.30 -30.41
CA ALA A 186 -16.23 2.59 -30.23
C ALA A 186 -16.03 1.15 -29.69
N LEU A 187 -16.87 0.74 -28.74
CA LEU A 187 -16.93 -0.65 -28.23
C LEU A 187 -17.94 -1.53 -28.97
N ASP A 188 -18.26 -1.21 -30.22
CA ASP A 188 -19.08 -2.02 -31.12
C ASP A 188 -18.22 -2.61 -32.26
N ALA A 189 -18.86 -3.21 -33.26
CA ALA A 189 -18.16 -3.78 -34.41
C ALA A 189 -17.73 -2.74 -35.48
N SER A 190 -17.92 -1.44 -35.25
CA SER A 190 -17.61 -0.39 -36.24
C SER A 190 -16.12 -0.08 -36.37
N THR A 191 -15.35 -0.27 -35.29
CA THR A 191 -13.95 0.19 -35.13
C THR A 191 -13.74 1.70 -35.30
N ILE A 192 -14.80 2.52 -35.21
CA ILE A 192 -14.71 3.98 -35.34
C ILE A 192 -13.92 4.59 -34.16
N VAL A 193 -13.09 5.57 -34.47
CA VAL A 193 -12.29 6.36 -33.52
C VAL A 193 -12.55 7.84 -33.77
N GLY A 194 -12.89 8.58 -32.71
CA GLY A 194 -12.82 10.04 -32.68
C GLY A 194 -11.49 10.49 -32.07
N GLU A 195 -10.95 11.61 -32.56
CA GLU A 195 -9.68 12.19 -32.07
C GLU A 195 -9.83 13.69 -31.78
N LEU A 196 -9.13 14.18 -30.75
CA LEU A 196 -9.02 15.61 -30.41
C LEU A 196 -7.57 15.90 -30.01
N GLN A 197 -6.97 16.95 -30.59
CA GLN A 197 -5.74 17.52 -30.07
C GLN A 197 -6.05 18.58 -29.03
N VAL A 198 -5.32 18.53 -27.91
CA VAL A 198 -5.39 19.49 -26.80
C VAL A 198 -4.00 20.04 -26.58
N ASN A 199 -3.83 21.37 -26.67
CA ASN A 199 -2.62 22.03 -26.20
C ASN A 199 -2.71 22.21 -24.68
N ILE A 200 -1.64 21.87 -23.99
CA ILE A 200 -1.50 21.92 -22.54
C ILE A 200 -0.41 22.92 -22.20
N SER A 201 -0.78 23.91 -21.40
CA SER A 201 0.07 24.98 -20.88
C SER A 201 -0.34 25.32 -19.45
N GLY A 202 0.53 26.05 -18.73
CA GLY A 202 0.30 26.40 -17.32
C GLY A 202 0.69 25.32 -16.32
N VAL A 203 1.16 24.14 -16.77
CA VAL A 203 1.71 23.12 -15.88
C VAL A 203 3.01 23.64 -15.27
N SER A 204 2.99 23.90 -13.96
CA SER A 204 4.13 24.38 -13.20
C SER A 204 5.00 23.21 -12.72
N THR A 205 5.83 22.67 -13.60
CA THR A 205 6.85 21.68 -13.24
C THR A 205 7.85 22.29 -12.26
N ILE A 206 8.01 21.68 -11.07
CA ILE A 206 9.11 22.02 -10.16
C ILE A 206 10.44 21.59 -10.82
N PRO A 207 11.49 22.41 -10.85
CA PRO A 207 12.78 22.02 -11.40
C PRO A 207 13.52 21.10 -10.43
N GLY A 208 14.17 20.06 -10.96
CA GLY A 208 15.06 19.18 -10.20
C GLY A 208 16.32 18.83 -11.00
N VAL A 209 17.40 18.49 -10.30
CA VAL A 209 18.61 17.94 -10.93
C VAL A 209 18.37 16.47 -11.30
N SER A 210 18.91 16.03 -12.44
CA SER A 210 18.67 14.69 -13.02
C SER A 210 19.95 13.88 -13.22
N THR A 211 21.12 14.50 -13.03
CA THR A 211 22.44 13.87 -13.20
C THR A 211 23.42 14.25 -12.09
N SER A 212 24.44 13.42 -11.86
CA SER A 212 25.51 13.70 -10.89
C SER A 212 26.19 15.06 -11.11
N GLN A 213 26.34 15.49 -12.38
CA GLN A 213 26.99 16.76 -12.71
C GLN A 213 26.09 17.98 -12.43
N GLU A 214 24.78 17.89 -12.68
CA GLU A 214 23.82 18.94 -12.32
C GLU A 214 23.75 19.10 -10.80
N LEU A 215 23.68 17.98 -10.07
CA LEU A 215 23.68 17.96 -8.60
C LEU A 215 24.95 18.59 -8.02
N LEU A 216 26.14 18.21 -8.49
CA LEU A 216 27.40 18.84 -8.08
C LEU A 216 27.43 20.34 -8.40
N THR A 217 26.82 20.76 -9.52
CA THR A 217 26.71 22.17 -9.90
C THR A 217 25.74 22.93 -9.00
N ALA A 218 24.63 22.31 -8.59
CA ALA A 218 23.68 22.90 -7.65
C ALA A 218 24.32 23.09 -6.26
N LEU A 219 24.92 22.04 -5.69
CA LEU A 219 25.64 22.08 -4.40
C LEU A 219 26.74 23.16 -4.40
N ALA A 220 27.49 23.29 -5.49
CA ALA A 220 28.56 24.29 -5.64
C ALA A 220 28.07 25.74 -5.77
N ASN A 221 26.79 25.98 -6.05
CA ASN A 221 26.21 27.32 -6.22
C ASN A 221 25.18 27.72 -5.14
N ALA A 222 24.69 26.76 -4.34
CA ALA A 222 23.64 26.98 -3.35
C ALA A 222 23.93 28.10 -2.34
N SER A 223 22.84 28.74 -1.90
CA SER A 223 22.75 29.86 -0.97
C SER A 223 21.64 29.62 0.06
N ALA A 224 21.69 30.30 1.21
CA ALA A 224 20.69 30.16 2.27
C ALA A 224 19.24 30.38 1.78
N GLY A 225 18.38 29.38 1.96
CA GLY A 225 17.00 29.35 1.47
C GLY A 225 16.79 28.68 0.11
N ASP A 226 17.85 28.25 -0.59
CA ASP A 226 17.72 27.47 -1.82
C ASP A 226 17.21 26.04 -1.55
N ILE A 227 16.40 25.51 -2.46
CA ILE A 227 15.97 24.11 -2.47
C ILE A 227 16.49 23.43 -3.73
N ILE A 228 17.30 22.38 -3.55
CA ILE A 228 17.76 21.48 -4.59
C ILE A 228 16.87 20.24 -4.56
N TYR A 229 15.90 20.16 -5.47
CA TYR A 229 15.15 18.93 -5.70
C TYR A 229 15.97 17.96 -6.57
N VAL A 230 15.96 16.69 -6.20
CA VAL A 230 16.68 15.61 -6.88
C VAL A 230 15.67 14.64 -7.48
N ILE A 231 15.67 14.49 -8.81
CA ILE A 231 14.80 13.54 -9.52
C ILE A 231 15.19 12.11 -9.15
N GLU A 232 14.22 11.20 -9.07
CA GLU A 232 14.47 9.78 -8.78
C GLU A 232 15.42 9.13 -9.80
N GLY A 233 16.28 8.23 -9.32
CA GLY A 233 17.32 7.60 -10.14
C GLY A 233 18.60 7.30 -9.37
N THR A 234 19.61 6.82 -10.09
CA THR A 234 20.94 6.52 -9.54
C THR A 234 21.98 7.51 -10.04
N TYR A 235 22.62 8.21 -9.11
CA TYR A 235 23.64 9.23 -9.30
C TYR A 235 24.99 8.60 -8.97
N THR A 236 25.74 8.17 -9.98
CA THR A 236 27.06 7.56 -9.76
C THR A 236 28.12 8.62 -9.45
N PHE A 237 28.98 8.33 -8.48
CA PHE A 237 30.13 9.16 -8.09
C PHE A 237 31.41 8.33 -7.96
N GLY A 238 32.53 8.89 -8.40
CA GLY A 238 33.89 8.34 -8.20
C GLY A 238 34.79 9.21 -7.33
N SER A 239 34.19 10.18 -6.61
CA SER A 239 34.85 11.13 -5.71
C SER A 239 33.83 11.73 -4.74
N THR A 240 34.24 12.03 -3.52
CA THR A 240 33.42 12.60 -2.45
C THR A 240 32.61 13.82 -2.88
N ILE A 241 31.30 13.84 -2.64
CA ILE A 241 30.49 15.06 -2.84
C ILE A 241 30.73 16.04 -1.68
N ASN A 242 30.97 17.30 -2.02
CA ASN A 242 31.30 18.34 -1.04
C ASN A 242 30.10 19.25 -0.82
N ILE A 243 29.58 19.27 0.40
CA ILE A 243 28.40 20.03 0.83
C ILE A 243 28.89 21.10 1.83
N SER A 244 29.38 22.21 1.29
CA SER A 244 30.22 23.19 2.01
C SER A 244 29.70 24.64 1.97
N LYS A 245 28.46 24.84 1.51
CA LYS A 245 27.74 26.12 1.64
C LYS A 245 27.09 26.20 3.00
N ASN A 246 26.81 27.41 3.47
CA ASN A 246 26.06 27.62 4.70
C ASN A 246 24.68 28.17 4.40
N GLY A 247 23.64 27.55 4.98
CA GLY A 247 22.35 28.19 5.19
C GLY A 247 22.42 29.21 6.33
N SER A 248 21.26 29.54 6.90
CA SER A 248 21.18 30.29 8.15
C SER A 248 19.99 29.84 8.99
N SER A 249 19.97 30.24 10.26
CA SER A 249 18.81 29.99 11.14
C SER A 249 17.56 30.65 10.56
N GLY A 250 16.55 29.85 10.21
CA GLY A 250 15.34 30.27 9.50
C GLY A 250 15.44 30.34 7.98
N SER A 251 16.58 29.97 7.38
CA SER A 251 16.75 29.83 5.92
C SER A 251 17.81 28.76 5.63
N LEU A 252 17.45 27.50 5.87
CA LEU A 252 18.31 26.35 5.59
C LEU A 252 18.54 26.21 4.07
N ILE A 253 19.57 25.46 3.67
CA ILE A 253 19.69 24.96 2.30
C ILE A 253 19.13 23.55 2.26
N SER A 254 18.11 23.29 1.44
CA SER A 254 17.45 21.99 1.37
C SER A 254 17.95 21.16 0.19
N LEU A 255 18.26 19.88 0.42
CA LEU A 255 18.53 18.85 -0.60
C LEU A 255 17.47 17.76 -0.44
N LEU A 256 16.45 17.76 -1.30
CA LEU A 256 15.23 16.98 -1.14
C LEU A 256 15.00 16.05 -2.34
N PRO A 257 14.24 14.95 -2.17
CA PRO A 257 13.66 14.25 -3.31
C PRO A 257 12.67 15.19 -3.98
N HIS A 258 12.62 15.18 -5.32
CA HIS A 258 11.60 15.91 -6.06
C HIS A 258 10.20 15.37 -5.70
N PRO A 259 9.17 16.23 -5.51
CA PRO A 259 7.88 15.81 -4.99
C PRO A 259 7.10 14.85 -5.91
N ASP A 260 7.41 14.79 -7.20
CA ASP A 260 6.79 13.85 -8.15
C ASP A 260 7.49 12.47 -8.17
N ASN A 261 8.55 12.27 -7.38
CA ASN A 261 9.27 10.99 -7.30
C ASN A 261 8.41 9.87 -6.69
N THR A 262 8.51 8.68 -7.27
CA THR A 262 7.91 7.44 -6.72
C THR A 262 8.89 6.63 -5.87
N THR A 263 10.19 6.88 -6.04
CA THR A 263 11.32 6.21 -5.41
C THR A 263 12.38 7.23 -4.94
N ARG A 264 13.28 6.80 -4.05
CA ARG A 264 14.30 7.70 -3.50
C ARG A 264 15.53 7.82 -4.41
N PRO A 265 16.14 9.03 -4.54
CA PRO A 265 17.39 9.17 -5.26
C PRO A 265 18.54 8.42 -4.57
N LYS A 266 19.25 7.59 -5.32
CA LYS A 266 20.41 6.83 -4.85
C LYS A 266 21.70 7.53 -5.26
N PHE A 267 22.55 7.90 -4.30
CA PHE A 267 23.91 8.34 -4.54
C PHE A 267 24.82 7.12 -4.41
N ASP A 268 25.31 6.64 -5.56
CA ASP A 268 26.03 5.37 -5.69
C ASP A 268 27.53 5.63 -5.86
N PHE A 269 28.28 5.31 -4.82
CA PHE A 269 29.71 5.55 -4.72
C PHE A 269 30.56 4.32 -5.06
N SER A 270 29.95 3.20 -5.47
CA SER A 270 30.57 1.86 -5.65
C SER A 270 31.69 1.79 -6.71
N SER A 271 32.06 2.91 -7.33
CA SER A 271 33.25 3.05 -8.18
C SER A 271 34.51 3.48 -7.40
N MET A 272 34.35 3.84 -6.13
CA MET A 272 35.45 4.09 -5.18
C MET A 272 36.10 2.76 -4.75
N SER A 273 37.42 2.81 -4.53
CA SER A 273 38.13 1.80 -3.73
C SER A 273 38.07 2.17 -2.26
N GLU A 274 38.16 1.19 -1.36
CA GLU A 274 38.35 1.44 0.07
C GLU A 274 39.62 2.28 0.33
N ASN A 275 39.45 3.44 0.96
CA ASN A 275 40.49 4.40 1.34
C ASN A 275 39.87 5.52 2.19
N SER A 276 40.49 5.92 3.31
CA SER A 276 40.00 6.97 4.23
C SER A 276 39.93 8.43 3.70
N SER A 277 39.96 8.59 2.37
CA SER A 277 39.66 9.83 1.64
C SER A 277 38.41 9.71 0.75
N ASN A 278 37.91 8.49 0.50
CA ASN A 278 36.85 8.16 -0.46
C ASN A 278 35.46 8.09 0.21
N ARG A 279 35.12 9.13 0.97
CA ARG A 279 33.81 9.26 1.63
C ARG A 279 32.71 9.50 0.60
N GLY A 280 31.48 9.11 0.91
CA GLY A 280 30.35 9.42 0.04
C GLY A 280 30.11 10.93 0.00
N ALA A 281 29.66 11.49 1.11
CA ALA A 281 29.42 12.91 1.29
C ALA A 281 30.28 13.54 2.40
N SER A 282 30.69 14.79 2.20
CA SER A 282 31.35 15.63 3.20
C SER A 282 30.52 16.88 3.45
N LEU A 283 29.77 16.88 4.57
CA LEU A 283 28.95 18.00 5.02
C LEU A 283 29.75 18.86 6.00
N SER A 284 30.47 19.83 5.45
CA SER A 284 31.17 20.87 6.22
C SER A 284 30.35 22.17 6.35
N GLY A 285 29.19 22.24 5.70
CA GLY A 285 28.29 23.37 5.73
C GLY A 285 27.38 23.39 6.96
N ASP A 286 27.01 24.60 7.40
CA ASP A 286 26.02 24.80 8.47
C ASP A 286 24.59 24.98 7.90
N TYR A 287 23.57 24.64 8.68
CA TYR A 287 22.14 24.86 8.37
C TYR A 287 21.67 24.25 7.02
N TRP A 288 21.94 22.97 6.80
CA TRP A 288 21.32 22.15 5.76
C TRP A 288 20.11 21.37 6.26
N ASP A 289 19.23 21.04 5.32
CA ASP A 289 18.15 20.06 5.44
C ASP A 289 18.32 19.03 4.31
N ILE A 290 18.81 17.83 4.61
CA ILE A 290 19.05 16.77 3.62
C ILE A 290 18.07 15.65 3.86
N LYS A 291 17.14 15.44 2.92
CA LYS A 291 16.03 14.49 3.08
C LYS A 291 16.04 13.36 2.04
N GLY A 292 15.74 12.14 2.48
CA GLY A 292 15.27 11.05 1.61
C GLY A 292 16.28 10.52 0.57
N ILE A 293 17.58 10.70 0.78
CA ILE A 293 18.63 10.23 -0.14
C ILE A 293 19.22 8.89 0.34
N ASP A 294 19.48 7.96 -0.59
CA ASP A 294 20.20 6.71 -0.30
C ASP A 294 21.70 6.86 -0.60
N PHE A 295 22.53 6.90 0.44
CA PHE A 295 24.00 6.92 0.33
C PHE A 295 24.53 5.48 0.37
N PHE A 296 25.16 5.05 -0.72
CA PHE A 296 25.50 3.64 -0.94
C PHE A 296 26.92 3.44 -1.48
N GLY A 297 27.64 2.47 -0.92
CA GLY A 297 28.87 1.95 -1.53
C GLY A 297 30.09 2.88 -1.49
N ALA A 298 30.19 3.79 -0.51
CA ALA A 298 31.36 4.65 -0.37
C ALA A 298 32.61 3.84 0.05
N GLY A 299 33.80 4.30 -0.36
CA GLY A 299 35.09 3.69 0.01
C GLY A 299 35.63 4.10 1.38
N ASP A 300 34.82 4.78 2.18
CA ASP A 300 35.03 5.29 3.55
C ASP A 300 33.62 5.60 4.08
N ASN A 301 33.47 6.50 5.05
CA ASN A 301 32.16 6.83 5.62
C ASN A 301 31.15 7.24 4.52
N GLY A 302 29.90 6.76 4.61
CA GLY A 302 28.83 7.15 3.68
C GLY A 302 28.55 8.67 3.72
N MET A 303 28.57 9.25 4.92
CA MET A 303 28.64 10.70 5.14
C MET A 303 29.54 11.03 6.34
N ILE A 304 30.40 12.04 6.19
CA ILE A 304 31.04 12.76 7.30
C ILE A 304 30.38 14.13 7.49
N ILE A 305 30.06 14.47 8.74
CA ILE A 305 29.52 15.77 9.13
C ILE A 305 30.52 16.48 10.05
N SER A 306 30.96 17.67 9.63
CA SER A 306 31.72 18.63 10.46
C SER A 306 31.03 19.99 10.58
N GLY A 307 29.97 20.22 9.81
CA GLY A 307 29.11 21.39 9.94
C GLY A 307 28.15 21.32 11.14
N ASN A 308 27.36 22.36 11.33
CA ASN A 308 26.55 22.56 12.53
C ASN A 308 25.09 22.92 12.22
N ASN A 309 24.19 22.54 13.13
CA ASN A 309 22.75 22.85 13.03
C ASN A 309 22.08 22.26 11.77
N ASN A 310 22.61 21.15 11.23
CA ASN A 310 22.04 20.47 10.08
C ASN A 310 20.95 19.48 10.49
N LEU A 311 19.94 19.31 9.64
CA LEU A 311 18.96 18.24 9.68
C LEU A 311 19.28 17.22 8.58
N ILE A 312 19.41 15.94 8.95
CA ILE A 312 19.50 14.83 8.01
C ILE A 312 18.27 13.95 8.27
N GLU A 313 17.30 13.96 7.38
CA GLU A 313 16.01 13.28 7.56
C GLU A 313 15.82 12.10 6.60
N PHE A 314 15.38 10.96 7.12
CA PHE A 314 14.94 9.80 6.33
C PHE A 314 15.96 9.37 5.26
N CYS A 315 17.27 9.56 5.49
CA CYS A 315 18.33 9.09 4.60
C CYS A 315 18.71 7.63 4.93
N THR A 316 19.33 6.92 3.97
CA THR A 316 19.98 5.62 4.26
C THR A 316 21.47 5.69 4.04
N PHE A 317 22.24 4.94 4.82
CA PHE A 317 23.70 4.83 4.72
C PHE A 317 24.09 3.37 4.73
N SER A 318 24.34 2.79 3.55
CA SER A 318 24.43 1.32 3.43
C SER A 318 25.58 0.83 2.56
N GLU A 319 26.14 -0.32 2.95
CA GLU A 319 27.20 -1.02 2.23
C GLU A 319 28.44 -0.15 1.94
N ASN A 320 28.73 0.81 2.82
CA ASN A 320 29.94 1.63 2.78
C ASN A 320 31.12 0.90 3.45
N SER A 321 32.35 1.21 3.04
CA SER A 321 33.59 0.59 3.53
C SER A 321 34.14 1.20 4.84
N ASP A 322 33.34 2.00 5.54
CA ASP A 322 33.51 2.48 6.91
C ASP A 322 32.10 2.90 7.41
N THR A 323 32.00 3.50 8.60
CA THR A 323 30.82 4.04 9.27
C THR A 323 29.79 4.67 8.31
N GLY A 324 28.52 4.24 8.36
CA GLY A 324 27.49 4.77 7.46
C GLY A 324 27.33 6.30 7.52
N LEU A 325 27.13 6.87 8.72
CA LEU A 325 27.19 8.32 8.95
C LEU A 325 27.98 8.65 10.22
N GLN A 326 29.01 9.47 10.09
CA GLN A 326 29.88 9.92 11.18
C GLN A 326 29.75 11.44 11.38
N ILE A 327 29.61 11.86 12.64
CA ILE A 327 29.79 13.26 13.07
C ILE A 327 31.14 13.35 13.81
N ALA A 328 32.00 14.28 13.39
CA ALA A 328 33.33 14.53 13.98
C ALA A 328 33.80 15.97 13.61
N ASN A 329 35.09 16.29 13.77
CA ASN A 329 35.72 17.55 13.34
C ASN A 329 34.99 18.80 13.85
N GLY A 330 34.52 18.78 15.11
CA GLY A 330 33.78 19.86 15.76
C GLY A 330 32.27 19.92 15.46
N GLY A 331 31.74 19.08 14.57
CA GLY A 331 30.33 19.12 14.15
C GLY A 331 29.35 19.02 15.33
N SER A 332 28.48 20.02 15.49
CA SER A 332 27.64 20.22 16.68
C SER A 332 26.18 20.55 16.36
N ASN A 333 25.28 20.27 17.30
CA ASN A 333 23.85 20.61 17.20
C ASN A 333 23.13 20.03 15.95
N ASN A 334 23.68 18.97 15.33
CA ASN A 334 23.07 18.32 14.17
C ASN A 334 21.98 17.33 14.62
N THR A 335 20.87 17.25 13.88
CA THR A 335 19.79 16.29 14.11
C THR A 335 19.73 15.28 12.97
N ILE A 336 19.95 14.01 13.31
CA ILE A 336 19.75 12.86 12.42
C ILE A 336 18.37 12.27 12.77
N LEU A 337 17.42 12.37 11.84
CA LEU A 337 16.01 12.02 12.04
C LEU A 337 15.61 10.90 11.07
N ASN A 338 14.95 9.85 11.56
CA ASN A 338 14.37 8.79 10.74
C ASN A 338 15.34 8.08 9.78
N CYS A 339 16.66 8.15 10.02
CA CYS A 339 17.67 7.57 9.13
C CYS A 339 17.92 6.08 9.44
N ASP A 340 18.34 5.34 8.43
CA ASP A 340 18.75 3.94 8.54
C ASP A 340 20.22 3.78 8.16
N SER A 341 20.97 2.93 8.87
CA SER A 341 22.36 2.64 8.54
C SER A 341 22.73 1.16 8.74
N PHE A 342 23.16 0.49 7.68
CA PHE A 342 23.18 -0.97 7.67
C PHE A 342 24.13 -1.60 6.66
N TYR A 343 24.63 -2.80 7.00
CA TYR A 343 25.58 -3.57 6.18
C TYR A 343 26.89 -2.82 5.85
N ASN A 344 27.25 -1.79 6.60
CA ASN A 344 28.55 -1.12 6.46
C ASN A 344 29.66 -2.03 7.00
N ALA A 345 30.79 -2.13 6.28
CA ALA A 345 31.86 -3.10 6.55
C ALA A 345 33.21 -2.66 5.95
N ASP A 346 34.21 -2.41 6.80
CA ASP A 346 35.60 -2.08 6.42
C ASP A 346 36.49 -3.33 6.32
N SER A 347 37.57 -3.30 5.52
CA SER A 347 38.48 -4.46 5.38
C SER A 347 39.46 -4.64 6.56
N SER A 348 39.60 -3.64 7.45
CA SER A 348 40.26 -3.79 8.75
C SER A 348 39.42 -4.54 9.78
N LEU A 349 38.12 -4.63 9.58
CA LEU A 349 37.13 -5.36 10.37
C LEU A 349 36.85 -4.81 11.78
N GLU A 350 37.04 -3.50 12.00
CA GLU A 350 37.04 -2.87 13.35
C GLU A 350 36.54 -1.41 13.35
N ASN A 351 35.95 -0.88 12.25
CA ASN A 351 35.65 0.56 12.14
C ASN A 351 34.26 0.91 11.58
N ALA A 352 33.61 0.00 10.84
CA ALA A 352 32.37 0.30 10.15
C ALA A 352 31.12 0.16 11.03
N ASP A 353 30.74 1.25 11.70
CA ASP A 353 29.48 1.37 12.43
C ASP A 353 28.26 1.65 11.53
N GLY A 354 27.07 1.56 12.12
CA GLY A 354 25.89 2.22 11.58
C GLY A 354 26.03 3.74 11.62
N PHE A 355 26.07 4.29 12.83
CA PHE A 355 26.24 5.73 13.05
C PHE A 355 27.38 5.98 14.03
N ALA A 356 27.99 7.17 13.96
CA ALA A 356 28.92 7.58 14.99
C ALA A 356 28.86 9.09 15.28
N CYS A 357 29.10 9.45 16.54
CA CYS A 357 29.28 10.82 16.98
C CYS A 357 30.58 10.88 17.80
N LYS A 358 31.71 10.76 17.10
CA LYS A 358 32.96 10.27 17.65
C LYS A 358 34.16 11.18 17.34
N LEU A 359 35.34 10.76 17.80
CA LEU A 359 36.61 11.51 17.72
C LEU A 359 36.48 12.89 18.39
N ASP A 360 36.56 13.95 17.62
CA ASP A 360 36.48 15.36 18.01
C ASP A 360 35.11 15.98 17.67
N ALA A 361 34.03 15.19 17.71
CA ALA A 361 32.65 15.67 17.57
C ALA A 361 32.31 16.78 18.60
N GLY A 362 31.37 17.64 18.23
CA GLY A 362 30.80 18.67 19.11
C GLY A 362 29.65 18.15 19.98
N THR A 363 29.13 19.02 20.83
CA THR A 363 27.99 18.73 21.71
C THR A 363 26.63 19.06 21.07
N GLY A 364 25.54 18.54 21.63
CA GLY A 364 24.17 18.84 21.23
C GLY A 364 23.68 18.07 19.99
N ASN A 365 24.46 17.13 19.48
CA ASN A 365 24.03 16.26 18.38
C ASN A 365 22.90 15.32 18.84
N LYS A 366 21.98 14.99 17.94
CA LYS A 366 20.79 14.21 18.25
C LYS A 366 20.49 13.16 17.19
N PHE A 367 20.12 11.96 17.61
CA PHE A 367 19.54 10.91 16.78
C PHE A 367 18.09 10.68 17.20
N VAL A 368 17.15 10.64 16.26
CA VAL A 368 15.72 10.48 16.52
C VAL A 368 15.13 9.48 15.54
N GLY A 369 14.43 8.44 16.01
CA GLY A 369 13.75 7.46 15.15
C GLY A 369 14.68 6.70 14.20
N CYS A 370 15.98 6.65 14.48
CA CYS A 370 17.01 6.09 13.60
C CYS A 370 17.23 4.60 13.88
N ARG A 371 17.71 3.83 12.90
CA ARG A 371 17.99 2.40 13.06
C ARG A 371 19.36 2.01 12.51
N ALA A 372 20.11 1.23 13.28
CA ALA A 372 21.38 0.67 12.86
C ALA A 372 21.35 -0.86 12.94
N TRP A 373 21.60 -1.57 11.85
CA TRP A 373 21.59 -3.04 11.87
C TRP A 373 22.63 -3.71 10.99
N GLN A 374 23.17 -4.83 11.48
CA GLN A 374 24.17 -5.66 10.79
C GLN A 374 25.32 -4.84 10.18
N ASN A 375 25.77 -3.82 10.92
CA ASN A 375 27.06 -3.18 10.69
C ASN A 375 28.16 -4.02 11.36
N LEU A 376 29.38 -3.92 10.84
CA LEU A 376 30.49 -4.79 11.20
C LEU A 376 31.02 -4.56 12.61
N ASP A 377 31.15 -3.29 13.02
CA ASP A 377 31.46 -2.93 14.40
C ASP A 377 30.15 -2.71 15.18
N ASP A 378 29.76 -1.46 15.49
CA ASP A 378 28.59 -1.18 16.32
C ASP A 378 27.38 -0.64 15.55
N GLY A 379 26.22 -0.59 16.23
CA GLY A 379 25.10 0.23 15.79
C GLY A 379 25.39 1.74 15.92
N TRP A 380 25.98 2.13 17.06
CA TRP A 380 26.40 3.49 17.38
C TRP A 380 27.73 3.52 18.14
N ASP A 381 28.72 4.27 17.64
CA ASP A 381 29.97 4.58 18.35
C ASP A 381 30.04 6.04 18.82
N GLY A 382 30.42 6.24 20.10
CA GLY A 382 30.65 7.52 20.75
C GLY A 382 32.12 7.78 21.16
N TYR A 383 33.08 6.96 20.75
CA TYR A 383 34.49 7.02 21.18
C TYR A 383 35.15 8.38 20.93
N LEU A 384 35.80 8.98 21.94
CA LEU A 384 36.35 10.33 21.85
C LEU A 384 37.88 10.38 21.67
N ARG A 385 38.30 11.36 20.86
CA ARG A 385 39.69 11.79 20.70
C ARG A 385 39.74 13.32 20.67
N GLY A 386 40.17 13.92 21.79
CA GLY A 386 40.38 15.38 21.91
C GLY A 386 39.16 16.17 22.40
N SER A 387 37.95 15.82 21.98
CA SER A 387 36.72 16.36 22.60
C SER A 387 36.50 15.78 23.99
N ASP A 388 36.00 16.58 24.92
CA ASP A 388 35.61 16.17 26.27
C ASP A 388 34.29 16.83 26.69
N ASN A 389 33.54 16.15 27.54
CA ASN A 389 32.27 16.59 28.13
C ASN A 389 31.24 17.08 27.09
N ILE A 390 31.13 16.36 25.97
CA ILE A 390 30.06 16.54 24.98
C ILE A 390 28.82 15.75 25.38
N THR A 391 27.65 16.13 24.87
CA THR A 391 26.39 15.42 25.08
C THR A 391 25.74 15.06 23.75
N THR A 392 25.35 13.80 23.59
CA THR A 392 24.54 13.31 22.46
C THR A 392 23.25 12.68 22.99
N THR A 393 22.14 12.93 22.30
CA THR A 393 20.80 12.44 22.70
C THR A 393 20.22 11.50 21.65
N TYR A 394 19.66 10.39 22.09
CA TYR A 394 19.09 9.32 21.28
C TYR A 394 17.64 9.11 21.70
N GLU A 395 16.68 9.28 20.78
CA GLU A 395 15.26 9.15 21.07
C GLU A 395 14.59 8.21 20.05
N ASN A 396 13.96 7.14 20.52
CA ASN A 396 13.35 6.11 19.66
C ASN A 396 14.34 5.46 18.67
N CYS A 397 15.61 5.27 19.05
CA CYS A 397 16.62 4.68 18.16
C CYS A 397 16.77 3.17 18.38
N TRP A 398 16.94 2.38 17.31
CA TRP A 398 17.01 0.91 17.40
C TRP A 398 18.34 0.36 16.86
N ALA A 399 19.10 -0.36 17.69
CA ALA A 399 20.36 -1.02 17.33
C ALA A 399 20.18 -2.55 17.30
N ILE A 400 20.25 -3.16 16.11
CA ILE A 400 19.72 -4.49 15.84
C ILE A 400 20.81 -5.38 15.22
N ARG A 401 21.25 -6.46 15.89
CA ARG A 401 22.19 -7.44 15.32
C ARG A 401 23.46 -6.83 14.70
N ASN A 402 24.03 -5.78 15.29
CA ASN A 402 25.36 -5.30 14.90
C ASN A 402 26.45 -6.27 15.42
N GLY A 403 27.62 -6.25 14.79
CA GLY A 403 28.61 -7.32 14.86
C GLY A 403 28.28 -8.54 13.98
N TYR A 404 27.17 -8.55 13.24
CA TYR A 404 26.85 -9.56 12.22
C TYR A 404 27.02 -8.98 10.82
N LEU A 405 27.66 -9.73 9.93
CA LEU A 405 27.75 -9.40 8.52
C LEU A 405 26.39 -9.49 7.81
N LYS A 406 26.31 -8.91 6.60
CA LYS A 406 25.13 -8.92 5.73
C LYS A 406 24.60 -10.33 5.40
N ASP A 407 25.43 -11.36 5.43
CA ASP A 407 25.04 -12.76 5.23
C ASP A 407 24.52 -13.47 6.50
N GLY A 408 24.53 -12.78 7.65
CA GLY A 408 24.12 -13.32 8.96
C GLY A 408 25.22 -14.08 9.70
N SER A 409 26.45 -14.13 9.19
CA SER A 409 27.60 -14.63 9.95
C SER A 409 28.09 -13.60 10.98
N VAL A 410 28.75 -14.08 12.03
CA VAL A 410 29.34 -13.21 13.07
C VAL A 410 30.64 -12.60 12.54
N GLY A 411 30.73 -11.28 12.58
CA GLY A 411 31.93 -10.50 12.26
C GLY A 411 33.00 -10.58 13.37
N VAL A 412 34.00 -9.71 13.32
CA VAL A 412 35.08 -9.67 14.32
C VAL A 412 35.27 -8.32 15.02
N GLY A 413 34.42 -7.33 14.71
CA GLY A 413 34.33 -6.07 15.45
C GLY A 413 33.68 -6.23 16.83
N ASP A 414 33.62 -5.13 17.56
CA ASP A 414 33.15 -5.03 18.95
C ASP A 414 31.64 -5.33 19.10
N GLY A 415 30.84 -5.23 18.03
CA GLY A 415 29.53 -5.87 17.90
C GLY A 415 28.45 -5.46 18.90
N ASN A 416 28.40 -4.18 19.29
CA ASN A 416 27.47 -3.62 20.27
C ASN A 416 26.28 -2.90 19.60
N GLY A 417 25.22 -2.71 20.38
CA GLY A 417 24.09 -1.86 19.99
C GLY A 417 24.45 -0.38 20.06
N PHE A 418 24.77 0.10 21.27
CA PHE A 418 25.21 1.47 21.55
C PHE A 418 26.49 1.47 22.39
N LYS A 419 27.65 1.72 21.76
CA LYS A 419 28.94 2.01 22.42
C LYS A 419 28.91 3.46 22.92
N THR A 420 28.57 3.64 24.19
CA THR A 420 28.13 4.95 24.75
C THR A 420 29.23 6.01 24.84
N GLY A 421 30.50 5.69 24.55
CA GLY A 421 31.62 6.61 24.61
C GLY A 421 32.98 5.90 24.55
N GLY A 422 33.93 6.37 25.36
CA GLY A 422 35.29 5.83 25.47
C GLY A 422 36.35 6.84 25.02
N SER A 423 37.64 6.53 25.21
CA SER A 423 38.77 7.32 24.68
C SER A 423 40.11 6.60 24.78
N ASP A 424 41.10 7.04 24.00
CA ASP A 424 42.46 6.47 23.98
C ASP A 424 43.14 6.50 25.38
N ASP A 425 42.83 7.52 26.18
CA ASP A 425 43.36 7.74 27.54
C ASP A 425 42.41 7.28 28.68
N LYS A 426 41.18 6.91 28.33
CA LYS A 426 40.08 6.50 29.22
C LYS A 426 39.70 7.56 30.27
N GLN A 427 39.89 8.84 29.94
CA GLN A 427 39.51 10.00 30.77
C GLN A 427 38.35 10.83 30.20
N LEU A 428 38.08 10.78 28.89
CA LEU A 428 37.14 11.68 28.23
C LEU A 428 35.67 11.28 28.48
N LYS A 429 34.80 12.29 28.48
CA LYS A 429 33.38 12.19 28.80
C LYS A 429 32.50 12.35 27.57
N HIS A 430 31.82 11.28 27.19
CA HIS A 430 30.65 11.38 26.32
C HIS A 430 29.40 11.21 27.19
N ASN A 431 28.61 12.27 27.34
CA ASN A 431 27.35 12.19 28.08
C ASN A 431 26.25 11.70 27.11
N ALA A 432 25.59 10.59 27.43
CA ALA A 432 24.74 9.89 26.48
C ALA A 432 23.34 9.67 27.08
N ILE A 433 22.32 10.25 26.43
CA ILE A 433 20.93 10.24 26.90
C ILE A 433 20.09 9.40 25.95
N TYR A 434 19.60 8.25 26.41
CA TYR A 434 18.77 7.31 25.66
C TYR A 434 17.34 7.34 26.17
N LYS A 435 16.38 7.53 25.26
CA LYS A 435 14.93 7.50 25.54
C LYS A 435 14.23 6.59 24.53
N ASN A 436 13.42 5.63 24.98
CA ASN A 436 12.68 4.70 24.11
C ASN A 436 13.58 3.98 23.09
N CYS A 437 14.87 3.82 23.41
CA CYS A 437 15.84 3.19 22.54
C CYS A 437 15.84 1.67 22.75
N ILE A 438 16.05 0.93 21.66
CA ILE A 438 16.01 -0.55 21.65
C ILE A 438 17.36 -1.09 21.21
N ALA A 439 17.94 -2.00 21.99
CA ALA A 439 19.11 -2.79 21.59
C ALA A 439 18.73 -4.28 21.53
N ALA A 440 18.76 -4.88 20.34
CA ALA A 440 18.23 -6.22 20.12
C ALA A 440 19.19 -7.13 19.34
N GLY A 441 19.61 -8.24 19.96
CA GLY A 441 20.35 -9.32 19.31
C GLY A 441 21.75 -8.97 18.79
N ASN A 442 22.38 -7.88 19.28
CA ASN A 442 23.77 -7.53 18.95
C ASN A 442 24.72 -8.60 19.54
N VAL A 443 25.88 -8.84 18.90
CA VAL A 443 26.80 -9.96 19.25
C VAL A 443 27.26 -9.87 20.70
N TYR A 444 27.69 -8.67 21.12
CA TYR A 444 28.17 -8.40 22.47
C TYR A 444 27.13 -7.57 23.22
N ASP A 445 27.30 -6.26 23.39
CA ASP A 445 26.54 -5.53 24.41
C ASP A 445 25.42 -4.67 23.80
N GLY A 446 24.22 -4.72 24.38
CA GLY A 446 23.10 -3.88 23.93
C GLY A 446 23.39 -2.39 24.16
N PHE A 447 23.83 -2.05 25.38
CA PHE A 447 24.38 -0.76 25.76
C PHE A 447 25.74 -0.98 26.43
N ASP A 448 26.83 -0.58 25.77
CA ASP A 448 28.22 -0.71 26.25
C ASP A 448 28.75 0.60 26.83
N HIS A 449 29.54 0.46 27.89
CA HIS A 449 30.24 1.52 28.58
C HIS A 449 31.55 1.96 27.90
N ASN A 450 32.31 1.07 27.26
CA ASN A 450 33.61 1.34 26.63
C ASN A 450 34.61 2.21 27.44
N SER A 451 34.64 2.09 28.78
CA SER A 451 35.44 3.00 29.64
C SER A 451 35.06 4.49 29.54
N ASN A 452 33.87 4.83 29.05
CA ASN A 452 33.32 6.19 29.03
C ASN A 452 33.28 6.79 30.45
N ARG A 453 33.65 8.06 30.57
CA ARG A 453 33.73 8.77 31.86
C ARG A 453 32.64 9.83 32.04
N GLY A 454 31.73 9.95 31.08
CA GLY A 454 30.60 10.86 31.13
C GLY A 454 29.45 10.38 32.02
N ASP A 455 28.33 11.07 31.90
CA ASP A 455 27.05 10.76 32.52
C ASP A 455 26.14 10.04 31.49
N VAL A 456 25.64 8.85 31.83
CA VAL A 456 24.79 8.05 30.93
C VAL A 456 23.40 7.84 31.54
N GLU A 457 22.37 8.06 30.74
CA GLU A 457 20.96 7.96 31.13
C GLU A 457 20.19 7.05 30.16
N LEU A 458 19.54 6.00 30.67
CA LEU A 458 18.64 5.11 29.94
C LEU A 458 17.24 5.21 30.55
N ASN A 459 16.34 5.95 29.89
CA ASN A 459 14.94 6.06 30.29
C ASN A 459 14.05 5.30 29.30
N ASN A 460 13.10 4.51 29.80
CA ASN A 460 12.14 3.77 28.97
C ASN A 460 12.82 2.94 27.87
N CYS A 461 13.98 2.33 28.12
CA CYS A 461 14.73 1.61 27.09
C CYS A 461 14.35 0.12 27.03
N GLY A 462 14.60 -0.52 25.89
CA GLY A 462 14.45 -1.95 25.70
C GLY A 462 15.79 -2.60 25.36
N SER A 463 16.15 -3.68 26.04
CA SER A 463 17.34 -4.48 25.70
C SER A 463 16.98 -5.97 25.71
N TYR A 464 17.17 -6.63 24.56
CA TYR A 464 16.69 -7.99 24.33
C TYR A 464 17.71 -8.88 23.61
N SER A 465 17.98 -10.05 24.18
CA SER A 465 18.73 -11.13 23.52
C SER A 465 20.15 -10.76 23.03
N ASN A 466 20.77 -9.73 23.59
CA ASN A 466 22.17 -9.37 23.30
C ASN A 466 23.13 -10.29 24.11
N GLY A 467 24.40 -10.36 23.72
CA GLY A 467 25.47 -11.04 24.47
C GLY A 467 25.57 -10.59 25.94
N ARG A 468 25.42 -9.29 26.21
CA ARG A 468 24.94 -8.70 27.48
C ARG A 468 23.95 -7.59 27.16
N ASN A 469 22.87 -7.45 27.91
CA ASN A 469 21.87 -6.42 27.62
C ASN A 469 22.32 -5.00 28.00
N ILE A 470 22.99 -4.84 29.14
CA ILE A 470 23.53 -3.56 29.64
C ILE A 470 24.86 -3.87 30.35
N ASN A 471 25.97 -3.24 29.97
CA ASN A 471 27.29 -3.57 30.49
C ASN A 471 28.14 -2.34 30.86
N PHE A 472 28.03 -1.91 32.11
CA PHE A 472 28.87 -0.87 32.71
C PHE A 472 29.93 -1.48 33.64
N SER A 473 31.19 -1.36 33.20
CA SER A 473 32.36 -2.02 33.78
C SER A 473 32.81 -1.36 35.08
N SER A 474 33.24 -2.17 36.05
CA SER A 474 33.82 -1.69 37.31
C SER A 474 35.24 -1.12 37.18
N SER A 475 35.82 -1.13 35.98
CA SER A 475 37.08 -0.44 35.64
C SER A 475 36.80 0.80 34.78
N ASN A 476 37.46 1.92 35.06
CA ASN A 476 37.27 3.20 34.34
C ASN A 476 35.80 3.67 34.35
N ILE A 477 35.14 3.51 35.51
CA ILE A 477 33.72 3.76 35.71
C ILE A 477 33.24 5.13 35.18
N ALA A 478 32.00 5.16 34.70
CA ALA A 478 31.28 6.38 34.33
C ALA A 478 31.13 7.34 35.54
N ASN A 479 30.87 8.62 35.26
CA ASN A 479 30.60 9.62 36.30
C ASN A 479 29.23 9.37 36.96
N SER A 480 28.21 9.13 36.14
CA SER A 480 26.93 8.59 36.60
C SER A 480 26.29 7.62 35.61
N LEU A 481 25.41 6.76 36.14
CA LEU A 481 24.56 5.86 35.37
C LEU A 481 23.14 5.89 35.95
N THR A 482 22.23 6.51 35.22
CA THR A 482 20.79 6.54 35.49
C THR A 482 20.10 5.52 34.60
N ILE A 483 19.29 4.62 35.16
CA ILE A 483 18.50 3.67 34.38
C ILE A 483 17.11 3.54 34.98
N LYS A 484 16.08 3.91 34.21
CA LYS A 484 14.68 3.92 34.64
C LYS A 484 13.76 3.34 33.59
N ASN A 485 12.66 2.73 34.05
CA ASN A 485 11.58 2.20 33.21
C ASN A 485 12.09 1.22 32.12
N THR A 486 13.23 0.56 32.34
CA THR A 486 13.95 -0.15 31.28
C THR A 486 13.74 -1.67 31.35
N VAL A 487 13.47 -2.27 30.18
CA VAL A 487 13.37 -3.72 29.99
C VAL A 487 14.74 -4.32 29.66
N SER A 488 15.10 -5.39 30.36
CA SER A 488 16.28 -6.21 30.02
C SER A 488 15.92 -7.70 30.08
N LEU A 489 15.65 -8.29 28.92
CA LEU A 489 15.19 -9.69 28.77
C LEU A 489 16.18 -10.55 27.96
N SER A 490 16.32 -11.83 28.32
CA SER A 490 17.12 -12.85 27.60
C SER A 490 18.61 -12.51 27.38
N SER A 491 19.25 -11.75 28.28
CA SER A 491 20.69 -11.45 28.22
C SER A 491 21.54 -12.73 28.20
N GLY A 492 22.46 -12.86 27.24
CA GLY A 492 23.30 -14.05 27.08
C GLY A 492 24.31 -14.28 28.22
N ASN A 493 24.75 -13.20 28.87
CA ASN A 493 25.65 -13.19 30.03
C ASN A 493 25.15 -12.17 31.08
N ASN A 494 25.84 -12.13 32.22
CA ASN A 494 25.55 -11.17 33.30
C ASN A 494 25.79 -9.73 32.87
N ASN A 495 24.82 -8.85 33.16
CA ASN A 495 24.90 -7.41 32.98
C ASN A 495 25.91 -6.76 33.97
N GLY A 496 26.46 -5.61 33.58
CA GLY A 496 27.29 -4.73 34.42
C GLY A 496 26.58 -3.39 34.64
N LEU A 497 26.65 -2.82 35.84
CA LEU A 497 25.90 -1.61 36.23
C LEU A 497 26.75 -0.63 37.08
N SER A 498 28.04 -0.48 36.74
CA SER A 498 29.01 0.26 37.56
C SER A 498 29.22 1.71 37.12
N ALA A 499 28.97 2.67 38.01
CA ALA A 499 29.32 4.08 37.85
C ALA A 499 29.72 4.70 39.20
N THR A 500 30.25 5.93 39.18
CA THR A 500 30.62 6.67 40.41
C THR A 500 29.39 7.08 41.21
N THR A 501 28.29 7.40 40.52
CA THR A 501 26.94 7.60 41.07
C THR A 501 25.94 6.76 40.26
N THR A 502 24.95 6.16 40.90
CA THR A 502 23.91 5.36 40.22
C THR A 502 22.51 5.73 40.70
N ASP A 503 21.57 5.87 39.77
CA ASP A 503 20.12 5.93 40.04
C ASP A 503 19.43 4.90 39.13
N ILE A 504 19.34 3.67 39.63
CA ILE A 504 18.84 2.51 38.88
C ILE A 504 17.57 2.05 39.60
N THR A 505 16.41 2.50 39.10
CA THR A 505 15.10 2.38 39.77
C THR A 505 13.99 2.08 38.77
N ASN A 506 12.93 1.39 39.22
CA ASN A 506 11.75 1.02 38.41
C ASN A 506 12.09 0.32 37.07
N ASN A 507 13.00 -0.65 37.11
CA ASN A 507 13.33 -1.48 35.95
C ASN A 507 12.77 -2.91 36.09
N SER A 508 12.63 -3.59 34.96
CA SER A 508 12.11 -4.97 34.79
C SER A 508 12.76 -6.09 35.63
N TRP A 509 13.86 -5.81 36.33
CA TRP A 509 14.58 -6.73 37.23
C TRP A 509 14.53 -6.29 38.71
N GLN A 510 13.64 -5.36 39.06
CA GLN A 510 13.53 -4.72 40.37
C GLN A 510 12.10 -4.80 40.93
N ASN A 511 11.90 -4.34 42.16
CA ASN A 511 10.60 -4.14 42.81
C ASN A 511 9.67 -5.38 42.97
N GLY A 512 10.09 -6.56 42.50
CA GLY A 512 9.29 -7.79 42.48
C GLY A 512 8.74 -8.16 41.10
N ILE A 513 8.96 -7.30 40.11
CA ILE A 513 8.65 -7.50 38.69
C ILE A 513 9.60 -8.54 38.10
N MET A 514 9.12 -9.32 37.14
CA MET A 514 9.92 -10.29 36.38
C MET A 514 9.46 -10.33 34.93
N ALA A 515 9.95 -9.39 34.11
CA ALA A 515 9.65 -9.39 32.68
C ALA A 515 10.04 -10.72 32.03
N ASP A 516 9.10 -11.39 31.38
CA ASP A 516 9.33 -12.59 30.58
C ASP A 516 8.67 -12.52 29.20
N ALA A 517 8.67 -13.62 28.44
CA ALA A 517 8.14 -13.64 27.08
C ALA A 517 6.60 -13.54 27.00
N SER A 518 5.89 -13.63 28.13
CA SER A 518 4.42 -13.51 28.21
C SER A 518 3.94 -12.08 28.38
N ASP A 519 4.82 -11.15 28.77
CA ASP A 519 4.52 -9.72 28.87
C ASP A 519 4.38 -9.02 27.52
N PHE A 520 4.88 -9.62 26.43
CA PHE A 520 5.04 -8.94 25.14
C PHE A 520 4.20 -9.55 24.02
N VAL A 521 3.58 -8.69 23.19
CA VAL A 521 2.80 -9.10 22.00
C VAL A 521 3.68 -9.85 20.99
N SER A 522 4.93 -9.41 20.83
CA SER A 522 5.94 -10.09 20.04
C SER A 522 7.37 -9.81 20.55
N LEU A 523 8.26 -10.76 20.31
CA LEU A 523 9.71 -10.63 20.47
C LEU A 523 10.46 -11.04 19.18
N ASP A 524 9.77 -11.01 18.03
CA ASP A 524 10.41 -11.20 16.72
C ASP A 524 11.19 -9.96 16.30
N MET A 525 12.52 -10.01 16.47
CA MET A 525 13.45 -8.95 16.09
C MET A 525 13.41 -8.58 14.60
N ASN A 526 12.89 -9.44 13.71
CA ASN A 526 12.76 -9.12 12.29
C ASN A 526 11.79 -7.94 12.04
N LEU A 527 10.85 -7.71 12.97
CA LEU A 527 9.94 -6.58 12.91
C LEU A 527 10.68 -5.24 12.96
N LEU A 528 11.77 -5.12 13.73
CA LEU A 528 12.55 -3.88 13.88
C LEU A 528 13.14 -3.40 12.53
N THR A 529 13.40 -4.33 11.61
CA THR A 529 13.90 -4.08 10.25
C THR A 529 12.80 -3.93 9.18
N SER A 530 11.51 -3.86 9.56
CA SER A 530 10.40 -3.65 8.61
C SER A 530 10.54 -2.32 7.83
N SER A 531 9.93 -2.23 6.65
CA SER A 531 9.88 -0.98 5.89
C SER A 531 9.27 0.16 6.70
N ARG A 532 9.92 1.34 6.71
CA ARG A 532 9.38 2.57 7.32
C ARG A 532 8.03 2.96 6.71
N ASN A 533 7.27 3.76 7.44
CA ASN A 533 6.08 4.41 6.90
C ASN A 533 6.50 5.39 5.77
N ALA A 534 5.56 5.77 4.90
CA ALA A 534 5.86 6.58 3.71
C ALA A 534 6.40 8.00 4.01
N ASP A 535 6.17 8.52 5.22
CA ASP A 535 6.72 9.78 5.73
C ASP A 535 8.15 9.64 6.31
N GLY A 536 8.68 8.42 6.36
CA GLY A 536 9.97 8.06 6.96
C GLY A 536 9.90 7.66 8.43
N SER A 537 8.75 7.82 9.10
CA SER A 537 8.62 7.40 10.51
C SER A 537 8.80 5.90 10.69
N LEU A 538 9.19 5.50 11.90
CA LEU A 538 9.42 4.10 12.25
C LEU A 538 8.18 3.23 11.99
N PRO A 539 8.36 1.96 11.55
CA PRO A 539 7.23 1.08 11.28
C PRO A 539 6.40 0.83 12.54
N ASN A 540 5.08 0.77 12.37
CA ASN A 540 4.17 0.29 13.40
C ASN A 540 4.39 -1.22 13.58
N ILE A 541 4.99 -1.63 14.69
CA ILE A 541 5.38 -3.02 14.99
C ILE A 541 4.95 -3.44 16.38
N ASP A 542 4.88 -4.75 16.62
CA ASP A 542 4.46 -5.32 17.91
C ASP A 542 5.62 -5.89 18.75
N PHE A 543 6.87 -5.71 18.28
CA PHE A 543 8.06 -6.08 19.03
C PHE A 543 8.17 -5.26 20.32
N MET A 544 8.26 -5.92 21.47
CA MET A 544 8.32 -5.29 22.81
C MET A 544 7.15 -4.35 23.17
N LYS A 545 6.02 -4.39 22.45
CA LYS A 545 4.75 -3.88 22.98
C LYS A 545 4.26 -4.79 24.10
N LEU A 546 3.71 -4.22 25.16
CA LEU A 546 3.13 -4.96 26.26
C LEU A 546 1.81 -5.64 25.86
N VAL A 547 1.48 -6.76 26.51
CA VAL A 547 0.13 -7.34 26.47
C VAL A 547 -0.72 -6.70 27.56
N SER A 548 -1.99 -6.44 27.24
CA SER A 548 -2.93 -5.87 28.21
C SER A 548 -3.02 -6.73 29.48
N GLY A 549 -2.58 -6.16 30.61
CA GLY A 549 -2.48 -6.85 31.90
C GLY A 549 -1.09 -7.40 32.28
N SER A 550 -0.03 -7.09 31.53
CA SER A 550 1.37 -7.25 31.97
C SER A 550 1.66 -6.49 33.28
N ASP A 551 2.59 -6.98 34.09
CA ASP A 551 3.03 -6.29 35.32
C ASP A 551 4.03 -5.14 35.07
N LEU A 552 4.39 -4.91 33.81
CA LEU A 552 5.19 -3.77 33.36
C LEU A 552 4.35 -2.50 33.12
N ILE A 553 3.04 -2.64 32.96
CA ILE A 553 2.10 -1.52 32.75
C ILE A 553 1.96 -0.71 34.06
N ASP A 554 1.84 0.62 33.96
CA ASP A 554 1.59 1.53 35.09
C ASP A 554 2.65 1.46 36.23
N SER A 555 3.83 0.88 35.96
CA SER A 555 4.79 0.43 36.99
C SER A 555 6.15 1.15 36.96
N GLY A 556 6.36 2.04 36.00
CA GLY A 556 7.51 2.93 35.91
C GLY A 556 7.48 4.09 36.93
N VAL A 557 8.29 5.11 36.65
CA VAL A 557 8.35 6.38 37.38
C VAL A 557 8.41 7.53 36.38
N ASP A 558 7.73 8.64 36.68
CA ASP A 558 7.75 9.84 35.84
C ASP A 558 9.18 10.39 35.68
N VAL A 559 9.65 10.38 34.44
CA VAL A 559 10.96 10.88 33.98
C VAL A 559 10.84 12.14 33.10
N GLY A 560 9.69 12.82 33.13
CA GLY A 560 9.41 13.99 32.30
C GLY A 560 9.09 13.65 30.84
N MET A 561 8.56 12.45 30.59
CA MET A 561 8.13 11.97 29.28
C MET A 561 6.61 11.80 29.26
N SER A 562 6.00 11.70 28.07
CA SER A 562 4.57 11.44 27.94
C SER A 562 4.27 9.96 28.20
N PHE A 563 3.24 9.69 29.01
CA PHE A 563 2.77 8.34 29.34
C PHE A 563 1.24 8.24 29.35
N ASN A 564 0.73 7.02 29.28
CA ASN A 564 -0.68 6.65 29.41
C ASN A 564 -1.02 6.24 30.87
N GLY A 565 -2.29 5.95 31.16
CA GLY A 565 -2.67 5.42 32.48
C GLY A 565 -2.46 6.38 33.68
N ALA A 566 -1.76 5.90 34.70
CA ALA A 566 -1.48 6.53 35.98
C ALA A 566 0.03 6.74 36.24
N ALA A 567 0.91 5.97 35.60
CA ALA A 567 2.37 6.13 35.59
C ALA A 567 2.97 5.55 34.27
N PRO A 568 4.21 5.89 33.89
CA PRO A 568 4.84 5.31 32.70
C PRO A 568 4.93 3.79 32.74
N ASP A 569 4.88 3.18 31.57
CA ASP A 569 5.14 1.75 31.42
C ASP A 569 6.65 1.46 31.52
N ILE A 570 7.00 0.26 31.97
CA ILE A 570 8.40 -0.21 31.94
C ILE A 570 8.68 -0.79 30.55
N GLY A 571 9.06 0.08 29.62
CA GLY A 571 9.51 -0.33 28.28
C GLY A 571 9.69 0.81 27.28
N PRO A 572 10.09 0.48 26.03
CA PRO A 572 10.24 1.42 24.92
C PRO A 572 8.92 1.85 24.27
N PHE A 573 7.80 1.24 24.65
CA PHE A 573 6.46 1.56 24.18
C PHE A 573 5.48 1.57 25.37
N GLU A 574 4.41 2.35 25.24
CA GLU A 574 3.26 2.42 26.15
C GLU A 574 2.07 1.66 25.53
N ASP A 575 1.17 1.10 26.33
CA ASP A 575 -0.09 0.41 25.93
C ASP A 575 -1.20 1.38 25.44
#